data_AF-H0T1Z8-F1
#
_entry.id   AF-H0T1Z8-F1
#
_cell.length_a   1.000
_cell.length_b   1.000
_cell.length_c   1.000
_cell.angle_alpha   90.00
_cell.angle_beta   90.00
_cell.angle_gamma   90.00
#
_symmetry.space_group_name_H-M   'P 1'
#
loop_
_entity.id
_entity.type
_entity.pdbx_description
1 polymer ?
#
loop_
_entity_poly.entity_id
_entity_poly.type
_entity_poly.pdbx_seq_one_letter_code
_entity_poly.pdbx_strand_id
1 'polypeptide(L)'
;MKEGTYSAWFKTPKGQGTGLVELVDGIVRGGDAVLSYFGSYEVHGDRFTALIKTRRHASGQPSLFGPDELTLSLEGCCRGTPMTCSGTAAEAPDVPFEAILMYSAPDEAAPPPVPRAAPKFNPDQLPKPIWR
;
A
#
# COMPACT_ATOMS: atom_id res chain seq x y z
N MET A 1 2.84 -7.73 15.32
CA MET A 1 2.79 -7.46 13.87
C MET A 1 3.45 -8.63 13.14
N LYS A 2 2.95 -9.02 11.96
CA LYS A 2 3.56 -10.11 11.16
C LYS A 2 4.60 -9.51 10.21
N GLU A 3 5.67 -10.25 9.93
CA GLU A 3 6.62 -9.86 8.90
C GLU A 3 6.14 -10.28 7.50
N GLY A 4 6.58 -9.52 6.50
CA GLY A 4 6.31 -9.75 5.09
C GLY A 4 5.75 -8.52 4.39
N THR A 5 5.06 -8.78 3.28
CA THR A 5 4.61 -7.75 2.36
C THR A 5 3.20 -7.27 2.68
N TYR A 6 2.99 -5.97 2.55
CA TYR A 6 1.75 -5.27 2.82
C TYR A 6 1.39 -4.35 1.67
N SER A 7 0.15 -4.43 1.21
CA SER A 7 -0.45 -3.36 0.43
C SER A 7 -0.82 -2.21 1.37
N ALA A 8 -0.36 -1.01 1.03
CA ALA A 8 -0.65 0.21 1.78
C ALA A 8 -1.62 1.08 0.98
N TRP A 9 -2.68 1.55 1.64
CA TRP A 9 -3.45 2.71 1.19
C TRP A 9 -3.25 3.82 2.20
N PHE A 10 -3.03 5.04 1.72
CA PHE A 10 -2.71 6.17 2.59
C PHE A 10 -3.31 7.46 2.06
N LYS A 11 -3.53 8.41 2.96
CA LYS A 11 -4.09 9.72 2.63
C LYS A 11 -3.51 10.85 3.49
N THR A 12 -3.64 12.04 2.94
CA THR A 12 -3.50 13.34 3.59
C THR A 12 -4.72 14.20 3.21
N PRO A 13 -4.95 15.38 3.80
CA PRO A 13 -6.00 16.29 3.35
C PRO A 13 -5.87 16.72 1.87
N LYS A 14 -4.66 16.62 1.30
CA LYS A 14 -4.37 17.02 -0.09
C LYS A 14 -4.64 15.91 -1.10
N GLY A 15 -4.78 14.66 -0.67
CA GLY A 15 -4.96 13.52 -1.58
C GLY A 15 -4.65 12.17 -0.95
N GLN A 16 -4.71 11.13 -1.77
CA GLN A 16 -4.51 9.73 -1.37
C GLN A 16 -3.62 8.99 -2.35
N GLY A 17 -3.05 7.87 -1.92
CA GLY A 17 -2.19 7.02 -2.73
C GLY A 17 -2.19 5.57 -2.25
N THR A 18 -1.54 4.73 -3.04
CA THR A 18 -1.31 3.32 -2.71
C THR A 18 0.16 2.98 -2.92
N GLY A 19 0.65 2.01 -2.18
CA GLY A 19 2.02 1.53 -2.29
C GLY A 19 2.17 0.12 -1.73
N LEU A 20 3.40 -0.37 -1.79
CA LEU A 20 3.79 -1.65 -1.20
C LEU A 20 4.81 -1.38 -0.10
N VAL A 21 4.70 -2.12 1.00
CA VAL A 21 5.64 -2.07 2.12
C VAL A 21 6.01 -3.48 2.55
N GLU A 22 7.29 -3.75 2.67
CA GLU A 22 7.87 -4.95 3.24
C GLU A 22 8.38 -4.62 4.65
N LEU A 23 7.98 -5.44 5.62
CA LEU A 23 8.36 -5.34 7.03
C LEU A 23 9.12 -6.60 7.43
N VAL A 24 10.43 -6.48 7.66
CA VAL A 24 11.30 -7.62 8.02
C VAL A 24 12.40 -7.14 8.96
N ASP A 25 12.61 -7.84 10.07
CA ASP A 25 13.67 -7.59 11.05
C ASP A 25 13.75 -6.12 11.53
N GLY A 26 12.59 -5.51 11.83
CA GLY A 26 12.51 -4.10 12.26
C GLY A 26 12.79 -3.08 11.15
N ILE A 27 12.95 -3.51 9.89
CA ILE A 27 13.18 -2.65 8.73
C ILE A 27 11.91 -2.49 7.91
N VAL A 28 11.69 -1.27 7.43
CA VAL A 28 10.63 -0.91 6.48
C VAL A 28 11.29 -0.67 5.12
N ARG A 29 10.81 -1.32 4.07
CA ARG A 29 11.18 -1.03 2.67
C ARG A 29 9.93 -0.99 1.82
N GLY A 30 9.91 -0.19 0.77
CA GLY A 30 8.72 -0.14 -0.07
C GLY A 30 8.77 0.96 -1.11
N GLY A 31 7.60 1.26 -1.64
CA GLY A 31 7.43 2.37 -2.55
C GLY A 31 6.04 2.41 -3.17
N ASP A 32 5.81 3.46 -3.92
CA ASP A 32 4.71 3.58 -4.87
C ASP A 32 5.26 3.78 -6.28
N ALA A 33 4.40 4.25 -7.19
CA ALA A 33 4.75 4.50 -8.58
C ALA A 33 5.92 5.49 -8.78
N VAL A 34 6.21 6.38 -7.83
CA VAL A 34 7.21 7.45 -8.00
C VAL A 34 8.17 7.64 -6.82
N LEU A 35 7.81 7.20 -5.61
CA LEU A 35 8.62 7.30 -4.40
C LEU A 35 9.00 5.90 -3.87
N SER A 36 10.21 5.79 -3.34
CA SER A 36 10.69 4.65 -2.56
C SER A 36 10.62 5.01 -1.07
N TYR A 37 10.33 4.02 -0.24
CA TYR A 37 10.21 4.12 1.20
C TYR A 37 11.30 3.27 1.86
N PHE A 38 11.97 3.81 2.88
CA PHE A 38 12.95 3.08 3.65
C PHE A 38 12.99 3.58 5.09
N GLY A 39 13.18 2.70 6.06
CA GLY A 39 13.09 3.09 7.45
C GLY A 39 13.16 1.92 8.42
N SER A 40 12.71 2.18 9.63
CA SER A 40 12.63 1.19 10.71
C SER A 40 11.27 1.23 11.40
N TYR A 41 10.94 0.13 12.05
CA TYR A 41 9.76 0.03 12.91
C TYR A 41 10.10 -0.70 14.20
N GLU A 42 9.37 -0.37 15.26
CA GLU A 42 9.45 -1.06 16.54
C GLU A 42 8.04 -1.46 16.98
N VAL A 43 7.91 -2.64 17.60
CA VAL A 43 6.62 -3.17 18.06
C VAL A 43 6.62 -3.28 19.58
N HIS A 44 5.61 -2.71 20.21
CA HIS A 44 5.40 -2.75 21.65
C HIS A 44 3.99 -3.25 21.95
N GLY A 45 3.86 -4.56 22.20
CA GLY A 45 2.56 -5.20 22.44
C GLY A 45 1.67 -5.14 21.21
N ASP A 46 0.54 -4.42 21.31
CA ASP A 46 -0.42 -4.22 20.23
C ASP A 46 -0.24 -2.91 19.45
N ARG A 47 0.78 -2.10 19.81
CA ARG A 47 1.15 -0.87 19.11
C ARG A 47 2.48 -1.02 18.39
N PHE A 48 2.70 -0.18 17.39
CA PHE A 48 4.00 -0.04 16.74
C PHE A 48 4.32 1.42 16.43
N THR A 49 5.60 1.73 16.32
CA THR A 49 6.11 3.00 15.82
C THR A 49 6.92 2.74 14.55
N ALA A 50 6.98 3.71 13.65
CA ALA A 50 7.84 3.62 12.47
C ALA A 50 8.41 4.98 12.09
N LEU A 51 9.66 4.98 11.64
CA LEU A 51 10.33 6.14 11.06
C LEU A 51 10.62 5.81 9.60
N ILE A 52 9.98 6.52 8.67
CA ILE A 52 10.07 6.26 7.23
C ILE A 52 10.64 7.48 6.53
N LYS A 53 11.65 7.27 5.69
CA LYS A 53 12.15 8.25 4.75
C LYS A 53 11.70 7.91 3.34
N THR A 54 11.46 8.94 2.55
CA THR A 54 11.07 8.81 1.15
C THR A 54 12.14 9.35 0.21
N ARG A 55 12.19 8.81 -1.01
CA ARG A 55 13.03 9.33 -2.08
C ARG A 55 12.37 9.11 -3.43
N ARG A 56 12.40 10.10 -4.32
CA ARG A 56 11.90 9.94 -5.68
C ARG A 56 12.78 9.00 -6.51
N HIS A 57 12.16 8.05 -7.20
CA HIS A 57 12.83 7.15 -8.15
C HIS A 57 12.32 7.31 -9.59
N ALA A 58 11.14 7.91 -9.79
CA ALA A 58 10.57 8.15 -11.10
C ALA A 58 9.88 9.52 -11.21
N SER A 59 9.78 10.02 -12.44
CA SER A 59 8.91 11.16 -12.75
C SER A 59 7.44 10.76 -12.65
N GLY A 60 6.57 11.71 -12.31
CA GLY A 60 5.14 11.46 -12.21
C GLY A 60 4.47 12.46 -11.27
N GLN A 61 3.44 12.03 -10.56
CA GLN A 61 2.70 12.90 -9.65
C GLN A 61 3.59 13.49 -8.53
N PRO A 62 3.25 14.69 -8.03
CA PRO A 62 3.88 15.24 -6.83
C PRO A 62 3.64 14.35 -5.60
N SER A 63 4.56 14.42 -4.63
CA SER A 63 4.34 13.84 -3.30
C SER A 63 3.09 14.44 -2.64
N LEU A 64 2.38 13.64 -1.84
CA LEU A 64 1.18 14.08 -1.10
C LEU A 64 1.46 15.24 -0.13
N PHE A 65 2.71 15.38 0.33
CA PHE A 65 3.10 16.46 1.22
C PHE A 65 3.59 17.71 0.49
N GLY A 66 3.95 17.58 -0.78
CA GLY A 66 4.66 18.60 -1.58
C GLY A 66 6.12 18.21 -1.80
N PRO A 67 6.97 18.18 -0.74
CA PRO A 67 8.33 17.67 -0.82
C PRO A 67 8.38 16.16 -1.08
N ASP A 68 9.35 15.72 -1.89
CA ASP A 68 9.52 14.31 -2.24
C ASP A 68 10.38 13.54 -1.23
N GLU A 69 11.39 14.19 -0.68
CA GLU A 69 12.24 13.67 0.40
C GLU A 69 11.68 14.18 1.72
N LEU A 70 11.12 13.27 2.50
CA LEU A 70 10.54 13.59 3.80
C LEU A 70 10.82 12.49 4.82
N THR A 71 10.63 12.82 6.08
CA THR A 71 10.77 11.92 7.23
C THR A 71 9.44 11.81 7.97
N LEU A 72 8.74 10.69 7.79
CA LEU A 72 7.50 10.35 8.47
C LEU A 72 7.76 9.66 9.79
N SER A 73 7.15 10.18 10.85
CA SER A 73 7.01 9.48 12.13
C SER A 73 5.59 8.97 12.25
N LEU A 74 5.43 7.65 12.37
CA LEU A 74 4.14 6.98 12.40
C LEU A 74 3.95 6.22 13.72
N GLU A 75 2.72 6.21 14.21
CA GLU A 75 2.25 5.32 15.26
C GLU A 75 1.03 4.54 14.79
N GLY A 76 0.94 3.27 15.16
CA GLY A 76 -0.17 2.43 14.75
C GLY A 76 -0.54 1.34 15.73
N CYS A 77 -1.61 0.63 15.39
CA CYS A 77 -2.11 -0.53 16.13
C CYS A 77 -2.06 -1.76 15.23
N CYS A 78 -1.51 -2.86 15.76
CA CYS A 78 -1.40 -4.14 15.06
C CYS A 78 -2.31 -5.23 15.63
N ARG A 79 -3.34 -4.86 16.40
CA ARG A 79 -4.29 -5.80 17.05
C ARG A 79 -5.28 -6.46 16.07
N GLY A 80 -5.35 -5.99 14.82
CA GLY A 80 -6.27 -6.52 13.82
C GLY A 80 -5.72 -6.40 12.39
N THR A 81 -6.45 -7.00 11.46
CA THR A 81 -6.22 -6.87 10.02
C THR A 81 -7.46 -6.20 9.39
N PRO A 82 -7.31 -5.08 8.66
CA PRO A 82 -6.04 -4.40 8.35
C PRO A 82 -5.45 -3.68 9.57
N MET A 83 -4.13 -3.48 9.57
CA MET A 83 -3.48 -2.60 10.54
C MET A 83 -3.66 -1.14 10.13
N THR A 84 -3.70 -0.24 11.10
CA THR A 84 -3.79 1.19 10.85
C THR A 84 -2.67 1.94 11.54
N CYS A 85 -2.19 3.00 10.90
CA CYS A 85 -1.28 3.95 11.51
C CYS A 85 -1.57 5.37 11.04
N SER A 86 -1.12 6.32 11.83
CA SER A 86 -1.17 7.74 11.52
C SER A 86 0.11 8.43 11.99
N GLY A 87 0.33 9.63 11.49
CA GLY A 87 1.53 10.38 11.85
C GLY A 87 1.68 11.67 11.07
N THR A 88 2.90 12.18 11.05
CA THR A 88 3.25 13.45 10.39
C THR A 88 4.64 13.37 9.76
N ALA A 89 4.87 14.23 8.77
CA ALA A 89 6.20 14.45 8.20
C ALA A 89 6.88 15.60 8.94
N ALA A 90 8.18 15.47 9.23
CA ALA A 90 8.96 16.55 9.85
C ALA A 90 8.95 17.84 9.01
N GLU A 91 8.86 17.69 7.69
CA GLU A 91 8.86 18.75 6.69
C GLU A 91 7.47 19.40 6.52
N ALA A 92 6.42 18.78 7.06
CA ALA A 92 5.05 19.27 7.02
C ALA A 92 4.27 18.80 8.26
N PRO A 93 4.62 19.29 9.47
CA PRO A 93 4.08 18.79 10.73
C PRO A 93 2.57 19.04 10.90
N ASP A 94 2.03 20.06 10.21
CA ASP A 94 0.60 20.39 10.25
C ASP A 94 -0.24 19.54 9.28
N VAL A 95 0.38 18.63 8.51
CA VAL A 95 -0.31 17.78 7.54
C VAL A 95 -0.46 16.37 8.11
N PRO A 96 -1.67 15.96 8.53
CA PRO A 96 -1.88 14.63 9.05
C PRO A 96 -1.76 13.58 7.94
N PHE A 97 -1.16 12.46 8.30
CA PHE A 97 -1.05 11.26 7.50
C PHE A 97 -1.82 10.12 8.14
N GLU A 98 -2.56 9.36 7.35
CA GLU A 98 -3.21 8.13 7.77
C GLU A 98 -2.93 7.03 6.75
N ALA A 99 -2.70 5.81 7.23
CA ALA A 99 -2.49 4.64 6.40
C ALA A 99 -3.20 3.40 6.94
N ILE A 100 -3.60 2.55 6.00
CA ILE A 100 -4.18 1.22 6.21
C ILE A 100 -3.25 0.21 5.53
N LEU A 101 -2.80 -0.77 6.29
CA LEU A 101 -1.89 -1.83 5.84
C LEU A 101 -2.63 -3.16 5.80
N MET A 102 -2.69 -3.77 4.61
CA MET A 102 -3.30 -5.08 4.37
C MET A 102 -2.19 -6.09 4.12
N TYR A 103 -2.09 -7.11 4.97
CA TYR A 103 -1.09 -8.16 4.79
C TYR A 103 -1.35 -8.92 3.49
N SER A 104 -0.35 -8.91 2.61
CA SER A 104 -0.34 -9.73 1.41
C SER A 104 0.19 -11.10 1.82
N ALA A 105 -0.72 -12.05 2.03
CA ALA A 105 -0.31 -13.44 2.20
C ALA A 105 0.51 -13.86 0.97
N PRO A 106 1.60 -14.63 1.15
CA PRO A 106 2.19 -15.35 0.04
C PRO A 106 1.09 -16.11 -0.70
N ASP A 107 1.12 -16.07 -2.02
CA ASP A 107 0.22 -16.87 -2.84
C ASP A 107 0.53 -18.34 -2.49
N GLU A 108 -0.24 -18.93 -1.57
CA GLU A 108 -0.19 -20.35 -1.30
C GLU A 108 -0.62 -21.01 -2.60
N ALA A 109 0.39 -21.37 -3.41
CA ALA A 109 0.32 -21.78 -4.81
C ALA A 109 -1.12 -21.91 -5.26
N ALA A 110 -1.68 -20.81 -5.80
CA ALA A 110 -3.08 -20.75 -6.23
C ALA A 110 -3.42 -22.11 -6.84
N PRO A 111 -4.45 -22.81 -6.32
CA PRO A 111 -4.71 -24.18 -6.74
C PRO A 111 -4.69 -24.20 -8.27
N PRO A 112 -3.96 -25.16 -8.88
CA PRO A 112 -3.69 -25.13 -10.32
C PRO A 112 -5.01 -24.82 -11.01
N PRO A 113 -5.04 -23.84 -11.93
CA PRO A 113 -6.28 -23.34 -12.48
C PRO A 113 -7.11 -24.54 -12.92
N VAL A 114 -8.20 -24.80 -12.20
CA VAL A 114 -9.15 -25.84 -12.61
C VAL A 114 -9.48 -25.54 -14.06
N PRO A 115 -9.34 -26.49 -15.00
CA PRO A 115 -9.69 -26.26 -16.39
C PRO A 115 -11.12 -25.76 -16.45
N ARG A 116 -11.31 -24.44 -16.52
CA ARG A 116 -12.61 -23.86 -16.76
C ARG A 116 -12.93 -24.28 -18.18
N ALA A 117 -13.94 -25.12 -18.33
CA ALA A 117 -14.51 -25.36 -19.63
C ALA A 117 -14.81 -23.98 -20.22
N ALA A 118 -14.08 -23.60 -21.27
CA ALA A 118 -14.38 -22.37 -21.96
C ALA A 118 -15.87 -22.44 -22.32
N PRO A 119 -16.67 -21.42 -21.97
CA PRO A 119 -18.06 -21.41 -22.41
C PRO A 119 -18.03 -21.59 -23.92
N LYS A 120 -18.78 -22.58 -24.43
CA LYS A 120 -18.92 -22.76 -25.87
C LYS A 120 -19.44 -21.44 -26.43
N PHE A 121 -18.67 -20.83 -27.33
CA PHE A 121 -19.08 -19.61 -28.00
C PHE A 121 -20.48 -19.82 -28.59
N ASN A 122 -21.44 -19.00 -28.15
CA ASN A 122 -22.81 -19.06 -28.63
C ASN A 122 -23.11 -17.77 -29.43
N PRO A 123 -23.15 -17.84 -30.77
CA PRO A 123 -23.39 -16.67 -31.62
C PRO A 123 -24.79 -16.06 -31.40
N ASP A 124 -25.76 -16.79 -30.87
CA ASP A 124 -27.11 -16.28 -30.58
C ASP A 124 -27.15 -15.34 -29.36
N GLN A 125 -26.10 -15.39 -28.52
CA GLN A 125 -25.93 -14.47 -27.39
C GLN A 125 -25.18 -13.19 -27.78
N LEU A 126 -24.77 -13.05 -29.04
CA LEU A 126 -24.15 -11.82 -29.50
C LEU A 126 -25.19 -10.68 -29.45
N PRO A 127 -24.79 -9.48 -28.99
CA PRO A 127 -25.63 -8.30 -29.12
C PRO A 127 -26.03 -8.15 -30.59
N LYS A 128 -27.33 -8.08 -30.86
CA LYS A 128 -27.79 -7.85 -32.23
C LYS A 128 -27.34 -6.46 -32.67
N PRO A 129 -26.75 -6.31 -33.86
CA PRO A 129 -26.30 -5.01 -34.34
C PRO A 129 -27.49 -4.05 -34.41
N ILE A 130 -27.31 -2.85 -33.88
CA ILE A 130 -28.35 -1.81 -33.75
C ILE A 130 -28.27 -0.82 -34.93
N TRP A 131 -27.90 -1.29 -36.11
CA TRP A 131 -27.79 -0.44 -37.30
C TRP A 131 -28.93 -0.74 -38.27
N ARG A 132 -29.63 0.32 -38.69
CA ARG A 132 -30.61 0.35 -39.79
C ARG A 132 -29.91 0.69 -41.09
#